data_AF-A0A1K1PVJ4-F1
#
_entry.id   AF-A0A1K1PVJ4-F1
#
_cell.length_a   1.000
_cell.length_b   1.000
_cell.length_c   1.000
_cell.angle_alpha   90.00
_cell.angle_beta   90.00
_cell.angle_gamma   90.00
#
_symmetry.space_group_name_H-M   'P 1'
#
loop_
_entity.id
_entity.type
_entity.pdbx_description
1 polymer ?
#
loop_
_entity_poly.entity_id
_entity_poly.type
_entity_poly.pdbx_seq_one_letter_code
_entity_poly.pdbx_strand_id
1 'polypeptide(L)'
;MPYCINCGKFLQEGEVCNCTANAQGAPMQQPNNAAPQGGQPYNGGMQPPPYPYNGQPYPNQPYPNQPYPVPTFNQQLANPPKKSYAWILAIIIPLASVFVLILMAILVPSMLGYTKRSKQSSFNSKANILCKAANTAIVELDEKTKGGINVKGRYIISSDKSKNSGVPFDTGEFYAGLERYFSDVKDYDYFIVFSDGCAEYTALSESWTKKSYVGTYPGGTARNITKYNPDGIGGSAGEKASLYDLYKDALYKLSTYVDKER
;
A
#
# COMPACT_ATOMS: atom_id res chain seq x y z
N MET A 1 21.61 -11.07 -12.88
CA MET A 1 20.22 -11.50 -13.19
C MET A 1 19.69 -10.56 -14.26
N PRO A 2 19.37 -11.05 -15.48
CA PRO A 2 18.82 -10.20 -16.52
C PRO A 2 17.45 -9.66 -16.08
N TYR A 3 17.18 -8.39 -16.34
CA TYR A 3 15.88 -7.77 -16.11
C TYR A 3 15.43 -7.05 -17.38
N CYS A 4 14.12 -6.92 -17.54
CA CYS A 4 13.52 -6.32 -18.72
C CYS A 4 13.56 -4.80 -18.62
N ILE A 5 14.32 -4.14 -19.51
CA ILE A 5 14.49 -2.66 -19.49
C ILE A 5 13.20 -1.88 -19.75
N ASN A 6 12.20 -2.51 -20.37
CA ASN A 6 10.92 -1.87 -20.69
C ASN A 6 9.90 -1.91 -19.54
N CYS A 7 9.96 -2.91 -18.65
CA CYS A 7 8.95 -3.08 -17.59
C CYS A 7 9.53 -3.34 -16.18
N GLY A 8 10.85 -3.47 -16.04
CA GLY A 8 11.53 -3.69 -14.77
C GLY A 8 11.38 -5.10 -14.18
N LYS A 9 10.74 -6.05 -14.89
CA LYS A 9 10.57 -7.43 -14.43
C LYS A 9 11.91 -8.19 -14.49
N PHE A 10 12.25 -8.91 -13.43
CA PHE A 10 13.35 -9.90 -13.44
C PHE A 10 13.01 -11.09 -14.33
N LEU A 11 13.97 -11.52 -15.15
CA LEU A 11 13.82 -12.64 -16.08
C LEU A 11 14.63 -13.83 -15.59
N GLN A 12 14.09 -15.03 -15.78
CA GLN A 12 14.85 -16.27 -15.61
C GLN A 12 15.79 -16.49 -16.80
N GLU A 13 16.80 -17.35 -16.64
CA GLU A 13 17.75 -17.64 -17.73
C GLU A 13 17.01 -18.20 -18.96
N GLY A 14 17.07 -17.46 -20.07
CA GLY A 14 16.41 -17.82 -21.34
C GLY A 14 14.98 -17.27 -21.51
N GLU A 15 14.41 -16.56 -20.54
CA GLU A 15 13.07 -15.97 -20.66
C GLU A 15 13.10 -14.67 -21.48
N VAL A 16 12.29 -14.59 -22.55
CA VAL A 16 12.14 -13.37 -23.36
C VAL A 16 10.94 -12.56 -22.86
N CYS A 17 11.16 -11.27 -22.62
CA CYS A 17 10.16 -10.37 -22.08
C CYS A 17 9.10 -9.96 -23.13
N ASN A 18 7.82 -10.26 -22.87
CA ASN A 18 6.69 -9.97 -23.78
C ASN A 18 5.98 -8.61 -23.51
N CYS A 19 6.62 -7.63 -22.88
CA CYS A 19 5.98 -6.34 -22.66
C CYS A 19 6.03 -5.46 -23.93
N THR A 20 4.86 -5.06 -24.43
CA THR A 20 4.70 -4.07 -25.49
C THR A 20 5.08 -2.68 -24.98
N ALA A 21 5.85 -1.93 -25.77
CA ALA A 21 6.56 -0.69 -25.41
C ALA A 21 5.71 0.53 -25.04
N ASN A 22 4.42 0.37 -24.66
CA ASN A 22 3.51 1.48 -24.36
C ASN A 22 3.21 1.67 -22.86
N ALA A 23 3.97 1.05 -21.96
CA ALA A 23 3.86 1.34 -20.53
C ALA A 23 4.70 2.59 -20.19
N GLN A 24 4.08 3.75 -20.26
CA GLN A 24 4.61 5.00 -19.73
C GLN A 24 4.90 4.86 -18.22
N GLY A 25 6.18 4.83 -17.89
CA GLY A 25 6.79 5.41 -16.68
C GLY A 25 6.24 4.98 -15.32
N ALA A 26 6.85 3.95 -14.72
CA ALA A 26 6.96 3.87 -13.26
C ALA A 26 8.33 4.48 -12.85
N PRO A 27 8.38 5.36 -11.83
CA PRO A 27 9.65 5.95 -11.39
C PRO A 27 10.50 4.90 -10.66
N MET A 28 11.75 4.73 -11.10
CA MET A 28 12.76 3.94 -10.39
C MET A 28 13.17 4.66 -9.10
N GLN A 29 13.20 3.94 -7.97
CA GLN A 29 13.88 4.35 -6.75
C GLN A 29 15.37 4.01 -6.87
N GLN A 30 16.22 5.03 -6.68
CA GLN A 30 17.68 4.92 -6.68
C GLN A 30 18.20 4.82 -5.23
N PRO A 31 19.25 4.04 -4.92
CA PRO A 31 19.81 3.97 -3.56
C PRO A 31 20.61 5.24 -3.22
N ASN A 32 20.38 5.74 -2.00
CA ASN A 32 21.01 6.92 -1.40
C ASN A 32 22.55 6.84 -1.36
N ASN A 33 23.22 7.94 -1.70
CA ASN A 33 24.42 8.41 -1.02
C ASN A 33 24.58 9.94 -1.14
N ALA A 34 24.80 10.55 0.02
CA ALA A 34 25.38 11.86 0.36
C ALA A 34 25.34 13.05 -0.64
N ALA A 35 24.77 14.16 -0.14
CA ALA A 35 24.88 15.55 -0.64
C ALA A 35 26.33 16.11 -0.54
N PRO A 36 26.71 17.27 -1.14
CA PRO A 36 25.93 18.52 -1.12
C PRO A 36 25.92 19.43 -2.37
N GLN A 37 24.87 20.26 -2.40
CA GLN A 37 24.78 21.66 -2.87
C GLN A 37 25.22 22.07 -4.29
N GLY A 38 24.28 22.70 -5.02
CA GLY A 38 24.62 23.80 -5.93
C GLY A 38 23.70 23.96 -7.14
N GLY A 39 22.91 25.04 -7.13
CA GLY A 39 22.68 25.89 -8.31
C GLY A 39 21.80 25.38 -9.45
N GLN A 40 20.63 26.01 -9.61
CA GLN A 40 19.74 25.88 -10.77
C GLN A 40 20.40 26.37 -12.07
N PRO A 41 19.94 25.89 -13.24
CA PRO A 41 19.92 26.74 -14.43
C PRO A 41 18.52 26.94 -14.99
N TYR A 42 18.30 28.21 -15.33
CA TYR A 42 17.09 28.84 -15.83
C TYR A 42 17.08 28.81 -17.38
N ASN A 43 15.90 28.44 -17.90
CA ASN A 43 15.20 28.97 -19.07
C ASN A 43 15.98 29.30 -20.36
N GLY A 44 15.68 28.53 -21.41
CA GLY A 44 16.18 28.74 -22.77
C GLY A 44 15.59 29.98 -23.44
N GLY A 45 16.46 30.91 -23.83
CA GLY A 45 16.14 32.01 -24.73
C GLY A 45 16.17 31.54 -26.18
N MET A 46 15.06 31.77 -26.91
CA MET A 46 15.01 31.63 -28.36
C MET A 46 15.64 32.86 -29.02
N GLN A 47 16.69 32.64 -29.83
CA GLN A 47 17.27 33.63 -30.73
C GLN A 47 16.37 33.85 -31.97
N PRO A 48 16.12 35.09 -32.40
CA PRO A 48 15.59 35.37 -33.73
C PRO A 48 16.71 35.42 -34.80
N PRO A 49 16.40 35.10 -36.07
CA PRO A 49 17.38 34.96 -37.14
C PRO A 49 17.90 36.30 -37.70
N PRO A 50 19.12 36.35 -38.27
CA PRO A 50 19.71 37.56 -38.83
C PRO A 50 19.16 37.86 -40.22
N TYR A 51 18.78 39.12 -40.46
CA TYR A 51 18.50 39.64 -41.80
C TYR A 51 19.80 40.09 -42.48
N PRO A 52 19.99 39.78 -43.78
CA PRO A 52 21.16 40.21 -44.53
C PRO A 52 21.07 41.68 -44.93
N TYR A 53 22.14 42.39 -44.59
CA TYR A 53 22.46 43.76 -44.99
C TYR A 53 22.86 43.78 -46.46
N ASN A 54 22.14 44.54 -47.29
CA ASN A 54 22.62 44.92 -48.61
C ASN A 54 22.18 46.35 -48.93
N GLY A 55 23.17 47.24 -49.00
CA GLY A 55 22.96 48.66 -49.23
C GLY A 55 22.80 49.01 -50.70
N GLN A 56 22.03 50.06 -50.97
CA GLN A 56 22.27 50.94 -52.11
C GLN A 56 21.92 52.39 -51.72
N PRO A 57 22.77 53.37 -52.09
CA PRO A 57 22.54 54.78 -51.79
C PRO A 57 21.61 55.38 -52.85
N TYR A 58 20.56 56.08 -52.43
CA TYR A 58 19.80 56.96 -53.32
C TYR A 58 19.79 58.41 -52.82
N PRO A 59 19.77 59.37 -53.76
CA PRO A 59 20.33 60.70 -53.60
C PRO A 59 19.37 61.68 -52.93
N ASN A 60 19.98 62.59 -52.17
CA ASN A 60 19.36 63.78 -51.61
C ASN A 60 18.78 64.67 -52.72
N GLN A 61 17.48 64.96 -52.65
CA GLN A 61 16.90 66.12 -53.31
C GLN A 61 16.15 67.01 -52.30
N PRO A 62 16.36 68.33 -52.33
CA PRO A 62 15.77 69.27 -51.39
C PRO A 62 14.38 69.69 -51.86
N TYR A 63 13.34 69.46 -51.07
CA TYR A 63 12.03 70.06 -51.31
C TYR A 63 11.41 70.63 -50.03
N PRO A 64 10.57 71.68 -50.18
CA PRO A 64 10.49 72.81 -49.26
C PRO A 64 9.52 72.60 -48.10
N ASN A 65 9.83 73.33 -47.05
CA ASN A 65 9.11 73.47 -45.80
C ASN A 65 7.65 73.93 -46.05
N GLN A 66 6.69 73.04 -45.85
CA GLN A 66 5.26 73.37 -45.76
C GLN A 66 4.69 72.78 -44.46
N PRO A 67 4.03 73.58 -43.61
CA PRO A 67 3.45 73.10 -42.37
C PRO A 67 2.20 72.29 -42.66
N TYR A 68 2.30 70.96 -42.52
CA TYR A 68 1.12 70.10 -42.51
C TYR A 68 0.37 70.29 -41.18
N PRO A 69 -0.95 70.53 -41.20
CA PRO A 69 -1.76 70.50 -39.99
C PRO A 69 -1.74 69.08 -39.41
N VAL A 70 -1.33 68.98 -38.15
CA VAL A 70 -1.32 67.72 -37.40
C VAL A 70 -2.77 67.26 -37.21
N PRO A 71 -3.20 66.11 -37.76
CA PRO A 71 -4.46 65.52 -37.36
C PRO A 71 -4.28 64.99 -35.94
N THR A 72 -5.08 65.45 -34.99
CA THR A 72 -5.19 64.85 -33.66
C THR A 72 -5.73 63.42 -33.80
N PHE A 73 -4.82 62.46 -33.91
CA PHE A 73 -5.13 61.03 -33.87
C PHE A 73 -5.44 60.61 -32.43
N ASN A 74 -6.59 61.03 -31.91
CA ASN A 74 -7.17 60.52 -30.66
C ASN A 74 -8.57 59.93 -30.93
N GLN A 75 -8.69 59.17 -32.01
CA GLN A 75 -9.76 58.17 -32.12
C GLN A 75 -9.13 56.80 -31.93
N GLN A 76 -9.09 56.35 -30.67
CA GLN A 76 -9.02 54.92 -30.36
C GLN A 76 -10.21 54.27 -31.09
N LEU A 77 -9.93 53.55 -32.17
CA LEU A 77 -10.90 52.62 -32.74
C LEU A 77 -11.38 51.72 -31.60
N ALA A 78 -12.69 51.73 -31.33
CA ALA A 78 -13.29 50.85 -30.35
C ALA A 78 -12.85 49.41 -30.67
N ASN A 79 -12.16 48.77 -29.73
CA ASN A 79 -11.77 47.37 -29.90
C ASN A 79 -13.03 46.56 -30.25
N PRO A 80 -13.00 45.69 -31.28
CA PRO A 80 -14.16 44.87 -31.59
C PRO A 80 -14.57 44.08 -30.34
N PRO A 81 -15.87 43.95 -30.05
CA PRO A 81 -16.34 43.30 -28.84
C PRO A 81 -15.76 41.88 -28.77
N LYS A 82 -14.98 41.58 -27.73
CA LYS A 82 -14.42 40.25 -27.52
C LYS A 82 -15.59 39.26 -27.44
N LYS A 83 -15.65 38.30 -28.38
CA LYS A 83 -16.68 37.26 -28.40
C LYS A 83 -16.54 36.42 -27.13
N SER A 84 -17.43 36.65 -26.16
CA SER A 84 -17.34 36.01 -24.85
C SER A 84 -17.77 34.54 -24.97
N TYR A 85 -16.82 33.63 -24.73
CA TYR A 85 -17.09 32.19 -24.63
C TYR A 85 -17.75 31.78 -23.30
N ALA A 86 -18.20 32.74 -22.49
CA ALA A 86 -18.82 32.48 -21.19
C ALA A 86 -20.03 31.54 -21.28
N TRP A 87 -20.81 31.61 -22.36
CA TRP A 87 -21.96 30.71 -22.57
C TRP A 87 -21.54 29.26 -22.84
N ILE A 88 -20.39 29.03 -23.48
CA ILE A 88 -19.84 27.69 -23.70
C ILE A 88 -19.39 27.10 -22.36
N LEU A 89 -18.69 27.88 -21.54
CA LEU A 89 -18.27 27.47 -20.21
C LEU A 89 -19.47 27.16 -19.31
N ALA A 90 -20.54 27.96 -19.39
CA ALA A 90 -21.77 27.74 -18.63
C ALA A 90 -22.48 26.41 -18.98
N ILE A 91 -22.24 25.83 -20.17
CA ILE A 91 -22.77 24.52 -20.58
C ILE A 91 -21.79 23.39 -20.26
N ILE A 92 -20.49 23.60 -20.53
CA ILE A 92 -19.46 22.58 -20.31
C ILE A 92 -19.26 22.29 -18.82
N ILE A 93 -19.24 23.32 -17.96
CA ILE A 93 -19.01 23.14 -16.52
C ILE A 93 -20.06 22.19 -15.89
N PRO A 94 -21.38 22.41 -16.03
CA PRO A 94 -22.35 21.49 -15.43
C PRO A 94 -22.28 20.09 -16.03
N LEU A 95 -22.06 19.94 -17.35
CA LEU A 95 -21.90 18.63 -17.99
C LEU A 95 -20.67 17.87 -17.48
N ALA A 96 -19.53 18.55 -17.39
CA ALA A 96 -18.30 17.99 -16.84
C ALA A 96 -18.46 17.64 -15.35
N SER A 97 -19.11 18.49 -14.56
CA SER A 97 -19.40 18.20 -13.15
C SER A 97 -20.27 16.96 -12.97
N VAL A 98 -21.33 16.79 -13.77
CA VAL A 98 -22.15 15.57 -13.74
C VAL A 98 -21.33 14.34 -14.09
N PHE A 99 -20.46 14.42 -15.10
CA PHE A 99 -19.58 13.31 -15.47
C PHE A 99 -18.60 12.95 -14.36
N VAL A 100 -17.98 13.94 -13.70
CA VAL A 100 -17.09 13.73 -12.54
C VAL A 100 -17.84 13.09 -11.37
N LEU A 101 -19.07 13.51 -11.09
CA LEU A 101 -19.90 12.91 -10.02
C LEU A 101 -20.22 11.45 -10.31
N ILE A 102 -20.56 11.09 -11.55
CA ILE A 102 -20.82 9.71 -11.96
C ILE A 102 -19.55 8.86 -11.84
N LEU A 103 -18.41 9.36 -12.31
CA LEU A 103 -17.13 8.67 -12.17
C LEU A 103 -16.76 8.42 -10.71
N MET A 104 -16.88 9.44 -9.85
CA MET A 104 -16.62 9.32 -8.42
C MET A 104 -17.56 8.30 -7.76
N ALA A 105 -18.84 8.27 -8.15
CA ALA A 105 -19.82 7.32 -7.61
C ALA A 105 -19.44 5.86 -7.88
N ILE A 106 -18.75 5.56 -9.00
CA ILE A 106 -18.32 4.20 -9.35
C ILE A 106 -16.94 3.89 -8.74
N LEU A 107 -16.02 4.86 -8.78
CA LEU A 107 -14.63 4.65 -8.42
C LEU A 107 -14.44 4.56 -6.89
N VAL A 108 -15.13 5.40 -6.13
CA VAL A 108 -14.97 5.48 -4.67
C VAL A 108 -15.37 4.16 -3.96
N PRO A 109 -16.53 3.53 -4.22
CA PRO A 109 -16.87 2.25 -3.59
C PRO A 109 -15.85 1.14 -3.93
N SER A 110 -15.35 1.15 -5.16
CA SER A 110 -14.37 0.17 -5.64
C SER A 110 -13.02 0.30 -4.91
N MET A 111 -12.53 1.53 -4.72
CA MET A 111 -11.30 1.80 -3.96
C MET A 111 -11.44 1.51 -2.46
N LEU A 112 -12.60 1.81 -1.86
CA LEU A 112 -12.89 1.46 -0.46
C LEU A 112 -12.89 -0.06 -0.25
N GLY A 113 -13.43 -0.82 -1.21
CA GLY A 113 -13.37 -2.29 -1.17
C GLY A 113 -11.94 -2.81 -1.31
N TYR A 114 -11.15 -2.23 -2.21
CA TYR A 114 -9.76 -2.64 -2.44
C TYR A 114 -8.86 -2.38 -1.23
N THR A 115 -8.93 -1.19 -0.64
CA THR A 115 -8.15 -0.82 0.54
C THR A 115 -8.46 -1.72 1.75
N LYS A 116 -9.74 -2.06 1.97
CA LYS A 116 -10.15 -3.04 3.00
C LYS A 116 -9.51 -4.41 2.78
N ARG A 117 -9.54 -4.93 1.55
CA ARG A 117 -8.94 -6.22 1.19
C ARG A 117 -7.43 -6.23 1.34
N SER A 118 -6.77 -5.15 0.91
CA SER A 118 -5.32 -4.99 1.06
C SER A 118 -4.92 -4.99 2.54
N LYS A 119 -5.66 -4.25 3.38
CA LYS A 119 -5.46 -4.27 4.84
C LYS A 119 -5.68 -5.66 5.44
N GLN A 120 -6.80 -6.32 5.14
CA GLN A 120 -7.07 -7.68 5.63
C GLN A 120 -5.97 -8.68 5.20
N SER A 121 -5.51 -8.60 3.95
CA SER A 121 -4.41 -9.43 3.47
C SER A 121 -3.11 -9.15 4.21
N SER A 122 -2.80 -7.89 4.52
CA SER A 122 -1.63 -7.53 5.33
C SER A 122 -1.69 -8.13 6.72
N PHE A 123 -2.86 -8.09 7.38
CA PHE A 123 -3.07 -8.73 8.68
C PHE A 123 -2.92 -10.26 8.61
N ASN A 124 -3.43 -10.91 7.56
CA ASN A 124 -3.22 -12.36 7.35
C ASN A 124 -1.74 -12.69 7.12
N SER A 125 -0.99 -11.85 6.39
CA SER A 125 0.45 -12.01 6.23
C SER A 125 1.19 -11.87 7.56
N LYS A 126 0.80 -10.91 8.41
CA LYS A 126 1.35 -10.77 9.77
C LYS A 126 1.04 -12.01 10.63
N ALA A 127 -0.16 -12.58 10.54
CA ALA A 127 -0.50 -13.82 11.25
C ALA A 127 0.36 -15.00 10.80
N ASN A 128 0.65 -15.12 9.49
CA ASN A 128 1.59 -16.11 8.98
C ASN A 128 3.02 -15.92 9.53
N ILE A 129 3.50 -14.67 9.60
CA ILE A 129 4.80 -14.35 10.21
C ILE A 129 4.81 -14.73 11.69
N LEU A 130 3.74 -14.38 12.44
CA LEU A 130 3.57 -14.77 13.83
C LEU A 130 3.62 -16.29 14.02
N CYS A 131 2.94 -17.05 13.16
CA CYS A 131 2.96 -18.52 13.20
C CYS A 131 4.37 -19.09 12.99
N LYS A 132 5.10 -18.57 12.00
CA LYS A 132 6.49 -18.99 11.73
C LYS A 132 7.41 -18.63 12.89
N ALA A 133 7.31 -17.41 13.41
CA ALA A 133 8.08 -16.94 14.55
C ALA A 133 7.82 -17.79 15.80
N ALA A 134 6.55 -18.16 16.04
CA ALA A 134 6.16 -19.04 17.14
C ALA A 134 6.73 -20.45 16.99
N ASN A 135 6.68 -21.02 15.78
CA ASN A 135 7.29 -22.32 15.49
C ASN A 135 8.82 -22.29 15.65
N THR A 136 9.49 -21.22 15.23
CA THR A 136 10.94 -21.10 15.47
C THR A 136 11.26 -20.93 16.95
N ALA A 137 10.50 -20.11 17.67
CA ALA A 137 10.69 -19.89 19.10
C ALA A 137 10.49 -21.15 19.94
N ILE A 138 9.50 -21.99 19.61
CA ILE A 138 9.25 -23.23 20.35
C ILE A 138 10.34 -24.29 20.07
N VAL A 139 10.85 -24.37 18.83
CA VAL A 139 11.96 -25.27 18.47
C VAL A 139 13.25 -24.85 19.20
N GLU A 140 13.60 -23.56 19.19
CA GLU A 140 14.76 -23.07 19.94
C GLU A 140 14.65 -23.38 21.45
N LEU A 141 13.44 -23.29 22.00
CA LEU A 141 13.18 -23.56 23.41
C LEU A 141 13.36 -25.06 23.74
N ASP A 142 12.84 -25.95 22.89
CA ASP A 142 13.02 -27.40 23.02
C ASP A 142 14.50 -27.80 22.91
N GLU A 143 15.23 -27.22 21.94
CA GLU A 143 16.67 -27.46 21.76
C GLU A 143 17.52 -26.97 22.94
N LYS A 144 17.27 -25.74 23.43
CA LYS A 144 18.02 -25.17 24.56
C LYS A 144 17.87 -25.99 25.84
N THR A 145 16.66 -26.53 26.05
CA THR A 145 16.37 -27.35 27.23
C THR A 145 16.75 -28.81 27.03
N LYS A 146 17.25 -29.19 25.85
CA LYS A 146 17.59 -30.58 25.46
C LYS A 146 16.42 -31.54 25.66
N GLY A 147 15.19 -31.10 25.34
CA GLY A 147 13.95 -31.85 25.58
C GLY A 147 13.52 -31.89 27.05
N GLY A 148 14.09 -31.03 27.90
CA GLY A 148 13.74 -30.93 29.31
C GLY A 148 12.39 -30.26 29.57
N ILE A 149 11.82 -29.58 28.57
CA ILE A 149 10.44 -29.08 28.62
C ILE A 149 9.53 -29.90 27.72
N ASN A 150 8.33 -30.19 28.19
CA ASN A 150 7.32 -30.82 27.36
C ASN A 150 6.62 -29.75 26.52
N VAL A 151 6.96 -29.62 25.24
CA VAL A 151 6.28 -28.72 24.29
C VAL A 151 5.06 -29.35 23.62
N LYS A 152 4.78 -30.63 23.90
CA LYS A 152 3.72 -31.41 23.25
C LYS A 152 2.35 -31.19 23.89
N GLY A 153 1.30 -31.71 23.25
CA GLY A 153 -0.08 -31.49 23.62
C GLY A 153 -0.69 -30.24 22.97
N ARG A 154 -1.94 -29.95 23.32
CA ARG A 154 -2.71 -28.85 22.75
C ARG A 154 -2.93 -27.74 23.76
N TYR A 155 -2.52 -26.53 23.41
CA TYR A 155 -2.57 -25.37 24.31
C TYR A 155 -2.65 -24.06 23.53
N ILE A 156 -2.98 -22.98 24.25
CA ILE A 156 -3.05 -21.62 23.70
C ILE A 156 -2.07 -20.72 24.44
N ILE A 157 -1.24 -20.00 23.69
CA ILE A 157 -0.41 -18.90 24.19
C ILE A 157 -0.93 -17.58 23.61
N SER A 158 -0.97 -16.52 24.40
CA SER A 158 -1.61 -15.25 24.06
C SER A 158 -0.77 -14.04 24.46
N SER A 159 -0.94 -12.91 23.77
CA SER A 159 -0.31 -11.63 24.18
C SER A 159 -0.64 -11.26 25.62
N ASP A 160 -1.85 -11.59 26.07
CA ASP A 160 -2.27 -11.49 27.46
C ASP A 160 -2.06 -12.83 28.17
N LYS A 161 -1.06 -12.87 29.06
CA LYS A 161 -0.69 -14.09 29.80
C LYS A 161 -1.86 -14.70 30.61
N SER A 162 -2.86 -13.90 31.00
CA SER A 162 -4.06 -14.39 31.70
C SER A 162 -4.99 -15.22 30.81
N LYS A 163 -4.81 -15.14 29.47
CA LYS A 163 -5.57 -15.89 28.46
C LYS A 163 -4.83 -17.13 27.96
N ASN A 164 -3.63 -17.41 28.48
CA ASN A 164 -2.95 -18.68 28.23
C ASN A 164 -3.80 -19.83 28.75
N SER A 165 -3.85 -20.94 28.02
CA SER A 165 -4.67 -22.11 28.38
C SER A 165 -3.91 -23.40 28.11
N GLY A 166 -3.79 -24.24 29.13
CA GLY A 166 -3.20 -25.59 29.02
C GLY A 166 -1.69 -25.62 28.76
N VAL A 167 -0.97 -24.50 28.94
CA VAL A 167 0.46 -24.42 28.60
C VAL A 167 1.29 -25.26 29.59
N PRO A 168 2.08 -26.25 29.13
CA PRO A 168 2.81 -27.18 30.00
C PRO A 168 4.20 -26.68 30.45
N PHE A 169 4.58 -25.44 30.15
CA PHE A 169 5.90 -24.87 30.44
C PHE A 169 5.83 -23.37 30.76
N ASP A 170 6.93 -22.80 31.29
CA ASP A 170 7.03 -21.36 31.52
C ASP A 170 7.21 -20.58 30.20
N THR A 171 6.27 -19.69 29.92
CA THR A 171 6.21 -18.95 28.64
C THR A 171 7.21 -17.80 28.51
N GLY A 172 8.03 -17.49 29.52
CA GLY A 172 8.93 -16.34 29.51
C GLY A 172 9.93 -16.35 28.36
N GLU A 173 10.67 -17.45 28.22
CA GLU A 173 11.64 -17.62 27.13
C GLU A 173 10.97 -17.71 25.75
N PHE A 174 9.77 -18.31 25.69
CA PHE A 174 8.98 -18.34 24.47
C PHE A 174 8.67 -16.92 23.98
N TYR A 175 8.18 -16.02 24.85
CA TYR A 175 7.90 -14.63 24.45
C TYR A 175 9.16 -13.89 24.00
N ALA A 176 10.30 -14.11 24.66
CA ALA A 176 11.57 -13.53 24.25
C ALA A 176 12.05 -14.06 22.89
N GLY A 177 11.81 -15.34 22.59
CA GLY A 177 12.02 -15.93 21.27
C GLY A 177 11.09 -15.32 20.22
N LEU A 178 9.79 -15.24 20.53
CA LEU A 178 8.79 -14.72 19.62
C LEU A 178 9.09 -13.27 19.21
N GLU A 179 9.49 -12.41 20.16
CA GLU A 179 9.86 -11.02 19.88
C GLU A 179 11.10 -10.90 18.98
N ARG A 180 12.09 -11.79 19.14
CA ARG A 180 13.29 -11.81 18.28
C ARG A 180 12.94 -12.08 16.81
N TYR A 181 11.94 -12.94 16.56
CA TYR A 181 11.54 -13.34 15.20
C TYR A 181 10.39 -12.51 14.62
N PHE A 182 9.63 -11.82 15.46
CA PHE A 182 8.57 -10.92 15.06
C PHE A 182 8.61 -9.65 15.92
N SER A 183 9.44 -8.69 15.53
CA SER A 183 9.69 -7.45 16.28
C SER A 183 8.40 -6.67 16.59
N ASP A 184 7.47 -6.65 15.63
CA ASP A 184 6.24 -5.89 15.73
C ASP A 184 5.20 -6.59 16.62
N VAL A 185 5.49 -7.76 17.20
CA VAL A 185 4.53 -8.55 17.99
C VAL A 185 3.93 -7.76 19.16
N LYS A 186 4.66 -6.77 19.67
CA LYS A 186 4.22 -5.87 20.75
C LYS A 186 3.11 -4.90 20.34
N ASP A 187 2.98 -4.64 19.05
CA ASP A 187 1.97 -3.73 18.50
C ASP A 187 0.61 -4.41 18.31
N TYR A 188 0.52 -5.72 18.59
CA TYR A 188 -0.67 -6.52 18.36
C TYR A 188 -1.07 -7.32 19.60
N ASP A 189 -2.38 -7.45 19.76
CA ASP A 189 -2.97 -8.53 20.53
C ASP A 189 -3.02 -9.80 19.68
N TYR A 190 -2.72 -10.94 20.30
CA TYR A 190 -2.72 -12.21 19.57
C TYR A 190 -3.03 -13.41 20.46
N PHE A 191 -3.39 -14.51 19.80
CA PHE A 191 -3.27 -15.85 20.37
C PHE A 191 -2.79 -16.85 19.32
N ILE A 192 -2.13 -17.88 19.81
CA ILE A 192 -1.51 -18.96 19.04
C ILE A 192 -2.02 -20.26 19.64
N VAL A 193 -2.56 -21.13 18.78
CA VAL A 193 -2.96 -22.49 19.15
C VAL A 193 -1.84 -23.43 18.73
N PHE A 194 -1.32 -24.16 19.71
CA PHE A 194 -0.32 -25.20 19.52
C PHE A 194 -0.96 -26.58 19.57
N SER A 195 -0.38 -27.49 18.81
CA SER A 195 -0.66 -28.93 18.82
C SER A 195 0.66 -29.66 18.64
N ASP A 196 1.03 -30.47 19.63
CA ASP A 196 2.22 -31.33 19.61
C ASP A 196 3.52 -30.61 19.24
N GLY A 197 3.73 -29.42 19.81
CA GLY A 197 4.93 -28.60 19.59
C GLY A 197 4.90 -27.76 18.32
N CYS A 198 3.80 -27.77 17.56
CA CYS A 198 3.62 -26.97 16.35
C CYS A 198 2.51 -25.94 16.53
N ALA A 199 2.76 -24.68 16.16
CA ALA A 199 1.72 -23.68 16.02
C ALA A 199 0.90 -23.99 14.76
N GLU A 200 -0.36 -24.39 14.96
CA GLU A 200 -1.29 -24.73 13.87
C GLU A 200 -2.17 -23.56 13.48
N TYR A 201 -2.47 -22.68 14.43
CA TYR A 201 -3.33 -21.53 14.20
C TYR A 201 -2.84 -20.30 14.95
N THR A 202 -2.93 -19.16 14.30
CA THR A 202 -2.67 -17.86 14.91
C THR A 202 -3.75 -16.88 14.51
N ALA A 203 -4.10 -16.00 15.45
CA ALA A 203 -4.90 -14.83 15.16
C ALA A 203 -4.28 -13.62 15.84
N LEU A 204 -4.32 -12.48 15.16
CA LEU A 204 -3.83 -11.21 15.70
C LEU A 204 -4.68 -10.02 15.26
N SER A 205 -4.71 -8.99 16.09
CA SER A 205 -5.34 -7.72 15.80
C SER A 205 -4.66 -6.60 16.59
N GLU A 206 -4.92 -5.34 16.25
CA GLU A 206 -4.45 -4.19 17.05
C GLU A 206 -5.11 -4.16 18.45
N SER A 207 -6.20 -4.89 18.65
CA SER A 207 -6.91 -4.94 19.93
C SER A 207 -7.75 -6.21 20.08
N TRP A 208 -7.86 -6.72 21.31
CA TRP A 208 -8.77 -7.81 21.67
C TRP A 208 -10.25 -7.56 21.33
N THR A 209 -10.74 -6.36 21.63
CA THR A 209 -12.19 -6.08 21.72
C THR A 209 -12.66 -5.02 20.74
N LYS A 210 -11.78 -4.15 20.25
CA LYS A 210 -12.16 -3.15 19.25
C LYS A 210 -12.44 -3.86 17.92
N LYS A 211 -13.43 -3.35 17.19
CA LYS A 211 -13.69 -3.79 15.81
C LYS A 211 -12.58 -3.28 14.91
N SER A 212 -11.54 -4.07 14.77
CA SER A 212 -10.39 -3.86 13.89
C SER A 212 -10.24 -5.04 12.91
N TYR A 213 -9.30 -4.94 11.99
CA TYR A 213 -8.92 -6.07 11.15
C TYR A 213 -8.32 -7.17 12.03
N VAL A 214 -8.75 -8.40 11.82
CA VAL A 214 -8.20 -9.57 12.51
C VAL A 214 -7.52 -10.44 11.48
N GLY A 215 -6.21 -10.59 11.59
CA GLY A 215 -5.43 -11.49 10.75
C GLY A 215 -5.48 -12.89 11.31
N THR A 216 -5.64 -13.89 10.44
CA THR A 216 -5.63 -15.30 10.84
C THR A 216 -4.72 -16.12 9.93
N TYR A 217 -4.00 -17.08 10.51
CA TYR A 217 -3.27 -18.11 9.78
C TYR A 217 -3.55 -19.50 10.39
N PRO A 218 -3.85 -20.54 9.59
CA PRO A 218 -4.09 -20.50 8.15
C PRO A 218 -5.23 -19.53 7.79
N GLY A 219 -4.96 -18.69 6.80
CA GLY A 219 -5.93 -17.72 6.30
C GLY A 219 -6.88 -18.36 5.30
N GLY A 220 -8.08 -17.82 5.18
CA GLY A 220 -8.99 -18.16 4.08
C GLY A 220 -8.59 -17.43 2.80
N THR A 221 -9.57 -17.17 1.93
CA THR A 221 -9.37 -16.19 0.84
C THR A 221 -9.03 -14.80 1.41
N ALA A 222 -8.52 -13.88 0.58
CA ALA A 222 -8.08 -12.53 1.00
C ALA A 222 -9.10 -11.68 1.77
N ARG A 223 -10.35 -12.14 1.93
CA ARG A 223 -11.44 -11.46 2.65
C ARG A 223 -11.80 -12.12 3.98
N ASN A 224 -11.44 -13.38 4.19
CA ASN A 224 -12.06 -14.17 5.23
C ASN A 224 -11.13 -14.35 6.42
N ILE A 225 -11.68 -14.04 7.58
CA ILE A 225 -11.17 -14.43 8.88
C ILE A 225 -11.53 -15.91 9.04
N THR A 226 -10.54 -16.77 9.32
CA THR A 226 -10.78 -18.20 9.50
C THR A 226 -10.82 -18.53 10.98
N LYS A 227 -11.78 -19.35 11.43
CA LYS A 227 -11.81 -19.85 12.80
C LYS A 227 -10.83 -21.01 12.97
N TYR A 228 -10.30 -21.19 14.18
CA TYR A 228 -9.57 -22.42 14.51
C TYR A 228 -10.47 -23.64 14.34
N ASN A 229 -9.93 -24.75 13.84
CA ASN A 229 -10.60 -26.05 13.84
C ASN A 229 -9.54 -27.14 14.09
N PRO A 230 -9.70 -27.97 15.13
CA PRO A 230 -8.77 -29.05 15.43
C PRO A 230 -8.68 -30.11 14.31
N ASP A 231 -9.71 -30.26 13.49
CA ASP A 231 -9.76 -31.22 12.38
C ASP A 231 -9.23 -30.64 11.05
N GLY A 232 -8.64 -29.44 11.07
CA GLY A 232 -8.06 -28.79 9.88
C GLY A 232 -8.54 -27.36 9.65
N ILE A 233 -8.95 -27.02 8.42
CA ILE A 233 -9.37 -25.64 8.10
C ILE A 233 -10.76 -25.39 8.70
N GLY A 234 -10.88 -24.39 9.56
CA GLY A 234 -12.16 -24.01 10.14
C GLY A 234 -13.05 -23.19 9.21
N GLY A 235 -14.31 -23.03 9.61
CA GLY A 235 -15.25 -22.16 8.91
C GLY A 235 -14.82 -20.68 8.93
N SER A 236 -15.41 -19.89 8.03
CA SER A 236 -15.21 -18.44 8.03
C SER A 236 -15.89 -17.81 9.25
N ALA A 237 -15.20 -16.90 9.93
CA ALA A 237 -15.82 -15.97 10.86
C ALA A 237 -16.44 -14.80 10.07
N GLY A 238 -17.50 -14.21 10.60
CA GLY A 238 -18.08 -13.01 10.00
C GLY A 238 -17.09 -11.84 10.02
N GLU A 239 -17.22 -10.90 9.08
CA GLU A 239 -16.34 -9.70 8.98
C GLU A 239 -16.30 -8.83 10.25
N LYS A 240 -17.24 -9.04 11.19
CA LYS A 240 -17.36 -8.32 12.45
C LYS A 240 -16.79 -9.09 13.66
N ALA A 241 -16.22 -10.28 13.45
CA ALA A 241 -15.65 -11.06 14.53
C ALA A 241 -14.45 -10.35 15.13
N SER A 242 -14.45 -10.17 16.45
CA SER A 242 -13.29 -9.66 17.18
C SER A 242 -12.26 -10.77 17.41
N LEU A 243 -11.03 -10.39 17.75
CA LEU A 243 -10.01 -11.35 18.17
C LEU A 243 -10.48 -12.17 19.38
N TYR A 244 -11.18 -11.53 20.33
CA TYR A 244 -11.76 -12.21 21.49
C TYR A 244 -12.83 -13.25 21.12
N ASP A 245 -13.63 -13.00 20.08
CA ASP A 245 -14.62 -13.98 19.60
C ASP A 245 -13.94 -15.22 19.01
N LEU A 246 -12.86 -15.03 18.26
CA LEU A 246 -12.05 -16.15 17.75
C LEU A 246 -11.37 -16.92 18.87
N TYR A 247 -10.86 -16.22 19.89
CA TYR A 247 -10.24 -16.86 21.05
C TYR A 247 -11.23 -17.74 21.82
N LYS A 248 -12.44 -17.24 22.12
CA LYS A 248 -13.48 -18.05 22.77
C LYS A 248 -13.86 -19.28 21.95
N ASP A 249 -14.02 -19.12 20.64
CA ASP A 249 -14.33 -20.21 19.71
C ASP A 249 -13.22 -21.27 19.70
N ALA A 250 -11.96 -20.83 19.68
CA ALA A 250 -10.79 -21.71 19.74
C ALA A 250 -10.69 -22.44 21.09
N LEU A 251 -10.88 -21.73 22.20
CA LEU A 251 -10.83 -22.29 23.55
C LEU A 251 -11.92 -23.36 23.74
N TYR A 252 -13.14 -23.08 23.31
CA TYR A 252 -14.25 -24.04 23.34
C TYR A 252 -13.91 -25.32 22.56
N LYS A 253 -13.39 -25.16 21.34
CA LYS A 253 -13.00 -26.31 20.51
C LYS A 253 -11.88 -27.12 21.13
N LEU A 254 -10.87 -26.46 21.70
CA LEU A 254 -9.78 -27.10 22.42
C LEU A 254 -10.32 -27.98 23.55
N SER A 255 -11.23 -27.46 24.39
CA SER A 255 -11.82 -28.23 25.49
C SER A 255 -12.64 -29.42 25.00
N THR A 256 -13.49 -29.24 23.98
CA THR A 256 -14.36 -30.33 23.51
C THR A 256 -13.63 -31.42 22.74
N TYR A 257 -12.46 -31.12 22.20
CA TYR A 257 -11.67 -32.07 21.43
C TYR A 257 -10.86 -32.99 22.35
N VAL A 258 -10.30 -32.45 23.44
CA VAL A 258 -9.59 -33.24 24.45
C VAL A 258 -10.47 -34.32 25.06
N ASP A 259 -11.77 -34.05 25.23
CA ASP A 259 -12.74 -35.02 25.77
C ASP A 259 -13.05 -36.20 24.83
N LYS A 260 -12.73 -36.09 23.52
CA LYS A 260 -12.96 -37.18 22.55
C LYS A 260 -11.81 -38.18 22.44
N GLU A 261 -10.60 -37.77 22.82
CA GLU A 261 -9.39 -38.60 22.73
C GLU A 261 -9.08 -39.34 24.06
N ARG A 262 -9.89 -39.12 25.10
CA ARG A 262 -9.86 -39.87 26.37
C ARG A 262 -10.95 -40.93 26.41
#